data_AF-A0A5N4EC89-F1
#
_entry.id   AF-A0A5N4EC89-F1
#
_cell.length_a   1.000
_cell.length_b   1.000
_cell.length_c   1.000
_cell.angle_alpha   90.00
_cell.angle_beta   90.00
_cell.angle_gamma   90.00
#
_symmetry.space_group_name_H-M   'P 1'
#
loop_
_entity.id
_entity.type
_entity.pdbx_description
1 polymer ?
#
loop_
_entity_poly.entity_id
_entity_poly.type
_entity_poly.pdbx_seq_one_letter_code
_entity_poly.pdbx_strand_id
1 'polypeptide(L)'
;MGTKKLNLSVYRDLYANTMLSGGNTEYLGIADKMRREIITLAPSTMKIKVMIPTEHKYSMWIYSSILASLSTFQQMWISKQE
;
A
#
# COMPACT_ATOMS: atom_id res chain seq x y z
N MET A 1 10.08 24.33 13.96
CA MET A 1 10.35 23.76 12.63
C MET A 1 10.43 22.25 12.79
N GLY A 2 9.28 21.56 12.71
CA GLY A 2 9.12 20.18 13.18
C GLY A 2 9.42 19.15 12.10
N THR A 3 10.63 18.59 12.10
CA THR A 3 10.91 17.36 11.36
C THR A 3 10.35 16.19 12.17
N LYS A 4 9.13 15.78 11.81
CA LYS A 4 8.43 14.59 12.32
C LYS A 4 9.35 13.38 12.13
N LYS A 5 10.07 12.95 13.17
CA LYS A 5 10.79 11.68 13.19
C LYS A 5 9.74 10.57 13.10
N LEU A 6 9.42 10.15 11.88
CA LEU A 6 8.63 8.95 11.66
C LEU A 6 9.45 7.77 12.22
N ASN A 7 8.85 6.96 13.09
CA ASN A 7 9.55 5.88 13.78
C ASN A 7 10.23 4.92 12.79
N LEU A 8 11.48 4.52 13.08
CA LEU A 8 12.25 3.58 12.24
C LEU A 8 11.50 2.27 11.99
N SER A 9 10.69 1.83 12.95
CA SER A 9 9.81 0.65 12.83
C SER A 9 8.77 0.80 11.71
N VAL A 10 8.17 1.98 11.57
CA VAL A 10 7.17 2.24 10.54
C VAL A 10 7.79 2.14 9.15
N TYR A 11 8.99 2.69 8.95
CA TYR A 11 9.70 2.55 7.67
C TYR A 11 10.04 1.10 7.36
N ARG A 12 10.50 0.35 8.37
CA ARG A 12 10.79 -1.08 8.22
C ARG A 12 9.56 -1.85 7.77
N ASP A 13 8.41 -1.60 8.39
CA ASP A 13 7.16 -2.28 8.04
C ASP A 13 6.65 -1.85 6.67
N LEU A 14 6.83 -0.58 6.29
CA LEU A 14 6.46 -0.07 4.97
C LEU A 14 7.25 -0.75 3.84
N TYR A 15 8.59 -0.82 3.97
CA TYR A 15 9.44 -1.48 2.97
C TYR A 15 9.18 -2.99 2.89
N ALA A 16 8.81 -3.62 4.01
CA ALA A 16 8.52 -5.05 4.07
C ALA A 16 7.13 -5.42 3.54
N ASN A 17 6.22 -4.46 3.39
CA ASN A 17 4.81 -4.69 3.01
C ASN A 17 4.34 -3.79 1.85
N THR A 18 5.19 -3.57 0.84
CA THR A 18 4.78 -2.81 -0.34
C THR A 18 3.98 -3.70 -1.31
N MET A 19 2.82 -3.20 -1.70
CA MET A 19 1.91 -3.86 -2.63
C MET A 19 1.59 -2.90 -3.77
N LEU A 20 1.62 -3.40 -5.00
CA LEU A 20 1.24 -2.63 -6.17
C LEU A 20 -0.21 -3.00 -6.55
N SER A 21 -1.02 -2.00 -6.87
CA SER A 21 -2.41 -2.16 -7.31
C SER A 21 -2.76 -1.22 -8.46
N GLY A 22 -3.79 -1.56 -9.24
CA GLY A 22 -4.32 -0.75 -10.34
C GLY A 22 -3.87 -1.21 -11.73
N GLY A 23 -4.40 -0.59 -12.80
CA GLY A 23 -4.15 -1.05 -14.18
C GLY A 23 -2.67 -0.97 -14.61
N ASN A 24 -1.92 0.00 -14.11
CA ASN A 24 -0.50 0.15 -14.44
C ASN A 24 0.39 -0.97 -13.84
N THR A 25 -0.13 -1.82 -12.98
CA THR A 25 0.65 -2.96 -12.47
C THR A 25 0.67 -4.14 -13.44
N GLU A 26 -0.13 -4.08 -14.51
CA GLU A 26 -0.13 -5.07 -15.60
C GLU A 26 1.09 -4.92 -16.53
N TYR A 27 1.86 -3.83 -16.43
CA TYR A 27 3.11 -3.68 -17.19
C TYR A 27 4.12 -4.75 -16.76
N LEU A 28 4.53 -5.59 -17.72
CA LEU A 28 5.50 -6.67 -17.50
C LEU A 28 6.80 -6.12 -16.88
N GLY A 29 7.26 -6.75 -15.79
CA GLY A 29 8.50 -6.38 -15.09
C GLY A 29 8.41 -5.11 -14.23
N ILE A 30 7.23 -4.49 -14.07
CA ILE A 30 7.09 -3.31 -13.21
C ILE A 30 7.40 -3.61 -11.73
N ALA A 31 7.03 -4.80 -11.24
CA ALA A 31 7.37 -5.23 -9.88
C ALA A 31 8.90 -5.30 -9.68
N ASP A 32 9.61 -5.91 -10.61
CA ASP A 32 11.07 -6.05 -10.53
C ASP A 32 11.78 -4.71 -10.68
N LYS A 33 11.27 -3.83 -11.54
CA LYS A 33 11.76 -2.44 -11.65
C LYS A 33 11.57 -1.71 -10.32
N MET A 34 10.34 -1.68 -9.78
CA MET A 34 10.03 -1.00 -8.52
C MET A 34 10.88 -1.56 -7.37
N ARG A 35 11.02 -2.88 -7.28
CA ARG A 35 11.86 -3.52 -6.27
C ARG A 35 13.32 -3.05 -6.38
N ARG A 36 13.90 -3.02 -7.58
CA ARG A 36 15.29 -2.56 -7.79
C ARG A 36 15.47 -1.10 -7.39
N GLU A 37 14.59 -0.21 -7.82
CA GLU A 37 14.66 1.21 -7.46
C GLU A 37 14.57 1.41 -5.94
N ILE A 38 13.68 0.68 -5.26
CA ILE A 38 13.55 0.76 -3.80
C ILE A 38 14.80 0.23 -3.10
N ILE A 39 15.43 -0.85 -3.60
CA ILE A 39 16.70 -1.37 -3.06
C ILE A 39 17.81 -0.33 -3.18
N THR A 40 17.88 0.39 -4.29
CA THR A 40 18.90 1.44 -4.50
C THR A 40 18.71 2.63 -3.54
N LEU A 41 17.48 2.95 -3.18
CA LEU A 41 17.15 4.13 -2.36
C LEU A 41 17.09 3.83 -0.86
N ALA A 42 16.69 2.62 -0.46
CA ALA A 42 16.48 2.27 0.93
C ALA A 42 17.80 1.87 1.62
N PRO A 43 17.91 2.08 2.95
CA PRO A 43 19.05 1.59 3.71
C PRO A 43 19.20 0.06 3.58
N SER A 44 20.43 -0.43 3.45
CA SER A 44 20.75 -1.85 3.24
C SER A 44 20.26 -2.80 4.36
N THR A 45 19.93 -2.26 5.53
CA THR A 45 19.37 -3.01 6.67
C THR A 45 17.87 -3.30 6.52
N MET A 46 17.18 -2.70 5.55
CA MET A 46 15.75 -2.86 5.35
C MET A 46 15.43 -4.09 4.50
N LYS A 47 14.47 -4.90 4.95
CA LYS A 47 13.90 -5.98 4.14
C LYS A 47 12.88 -5.36 3.18
N ILE A 48 13.09 -5.56 1.88
CA ILE A 48 12.23 -4.98 0.84
C ILE A 48 11.42 -6.09 0.19
N LYS A 49 10.10 -5.91 0.18
CA LYS A 49 9.14 -6.82 -0.45
C LYS A 49 8.17 -6.00 -1.29
N VAL A 50 8.08 -6.32 -2.57
CA VAL A 50 7.11 -5.75 -3.51
C VAL A 50 6.27 -6.90 -4.04
N MET A 51 4.94 -6.82 -3.88
CA MET A 51 4.00 -7.85 -4.32
C MET A 51 2.96 -7.27 -5.25
N ILE A 52 2.60 -8.03 -6.28
CA ILE A 52 1.41 -7.79 -7.10
C ILE A 52 0.43 -8.93 -6.79
N PRO A 53 -0.78 -8.65 -6.28
CA PRO A 53 -1.80 -9.68 -6.08
C PRO A 53 -2.34 -10.17 -7.43
N THR A 54 -2.85 -11.40 -7.49
CA THR A 54 -3.50 -11.95 -8.69
C THR A 54 -4.66 -11.07 -9.18
N GLU A 55 -5.39 -10.46 -8.25
CA GLU A 55 -6.58 -9.63 -8.51
C GLU A 55 -6.28 -8.12 -8.54
N HIS A 56 -5.03 -7.71 -8.82
CA HIS A 56 -4.58 -6.31 -8.77
C HIS A 56 -5.40 -5.32 -9.61
N LYS A 57 -6.08 -5.81 -10.66
CA LYS A 57 -6.99 -5.02 -11.48
C LYS A 57 -8.25 -4.58 -10.74
N TYR A 58 -8.78 -5.44 -9.88
CA TYR A 58 -10.04 -5.23 -9.16
C TYR A 58 -9.83 -4.98 -7.66
N SER A 59 -8.58 -5.02 -7.19
CA SER A 59 -8.24 -4.94 -5.79
C SER A 59 -8.87 -3.72 -5.10
N MET A 60 -8.90 -2.55 -5.74
CA MET A 60 -9.55 -1.35 -5.21
C MET A 60 -11.05 -1.55 -4.92
N TRP A 61 -11.78 -2.18 -5.84
CA TRP A 61 -13.21 -2.47 -5.69
C TRP A 61 -13.46 -3.51 -4.60
N ILE A 62 -12.61 -4.53 -4.54
CA ILE A 62 -12.68 -5.57 -3.51
C ILE A 62 -12.44 -4.96 -2.12
N TYR A 63 -11.36 -4.19 -1.94
CA TYR A 63 -11.07 -3.53 -0.67
C TYR A 63 -12.16 -2.55 -0.25
N SER A 64 -12.72 -1.80 -1.20
CA SER A 64 -13.83 -0.87 -0.92
C SER A 64 -15.09 -1.62 -0.48
N SER A 65 -15.40 -2.75 -1.11
CA SER A 65 -16.55 -3.59 -0.75
C SER A 65 -16.39 -4.22 0.64
N ILE A 66 -15.17 -4.68 0.95
CA ILE A 66 -14.83 -5.18 2.30
C ILE A 66 -15.00 -4.06 3.32
N LEU A 67 -14.40 -2.89 3.07
CA LEU A 67 -14.44 -1.73 3.96
C LEU A 67 -15.87 -1.28 4.25
N ALA A 68 -16.70 -1.13 3.21
CA ALA A 68 -18.11 -0.76 3.34
C ALA A 68 -18.94 -1.79 4.13
N SER A 69 -18.51 -3.06 4.13
CA SER A 69 -19.17 -4.14 4.86
C SER A 69 -18.72 -4.25 6.32
N LEU A 70 -17.69 -3.52 6.75
CA LEU A 70 -17.24 -3.54 8.15
C LEU A 70 -18.23 -2.76 9.02
N SER A 71 -18.70 -3.38 10.11
CA SER A 71 -19.59 -2.72 11.08
C SER A 71 -18.95 -1.48 11.72
N THR A 72 -17.63 -1.50 11.94
CA THR A 72 -16.87 -0.34 12.42
C THR A 72 -16.84 0.80 11.42
N PHE A 73 -16.96 0.52 10.12
CA PHE A 73 -16.97 1.54 9.07
C PHE A 73 -18.32 2.24 8.95
N GLN A 74 -19.41 1.60 9.40
CA GLN A 74 -20.75 2.21 9.40
C GLN A 74 -20.82 3.48 10.26
N GLN A 75 -20.03 3.54 11.34
CA GLN A 75 -19.94 4.73 12.20
C GLN A 75 -19.25 5.93 11.52
N MET A 76 -18.56 5.70 10.41
CA MET A 76 -17.86 6.74 9.65
C MET A 76 -18.63 7.20 8.41
N TRP A 77 -19.87 6.73 8.21
CA TRP A 77 -20.70 7.18 7.10
C TRP A 77 -21.19 8.62 7.33
N ILE A 78 -21.15 9.42 6.26
CA ILE A 78 -21.67 10.79 6.28
C ILE A 78 -23.19 10.71 6.01
N SER A 79 -23.98 11.29 6.91
CA SER A 79 -25.44 11.31 6.78
C SER A 79 -25.88 12.34 5.73
N LYS A 80 -27.14 12.27 5.28
CA LYS A 80 -27.68 13.29 4.36
C LYS A 80 -27.86 14.66 5.03
N GLN A 81 -27.99 14.68 6.36
CA GLN A 81 -28.27 15.88 7.13
C GLN A 81 -27.02 16.74 7.42
N GLU A 82 -25.82 16.19 7.26
CA GLU A 82 -24.54 16.93 7.27
C GLU A 82 -24.29 17.67 5.96
#